data_AF-A0A9D1ARR4-F1
#
_entry.id   AF-A0A9D1ARR4-F1
#
_cell.length_a   1.000
_cell.length_b   1.000
_cell.length_c   1.000
_cell.angle_alpha   90.00
_cell.angle_beta   90.00
_cell.angle_gamma   90.00
#
_symmetry.space_group_name_H-M   'P 1'
#
loop_
_entity.id
_entity.type
_entity.pdbx_description
1 polymer ?
#
loop_
_entity_poly.entity_id
_entity_poly.type
_entity_poly.pdbx_seq_one_letter_code
_entity_poly.pdbx_strand_id
1 'polypeptide(L)'
;MEQGPCLRHAPRPRSGLDTELPLGALPGLCRALAAELVSVVVELPGPEGWCAATVHHPLHALELIDEPPASAWIVQRPGCGGLITRLVLLDRHGELVASIVPRGAPGEPEPIAWRVQLLVSIVGSRAA
;
A
#
# COMPACT_ATOMS: atom_id res chain seq x y z
N MET A 1 -8.40 26.92 0.84
CA MET A 1 -7.97 26.52 -0.51
C MET A 1 -8.58 25.15 -0.75
N GLU A 2 -9.59 25.11 -1.61
CA GLU A 2 -10.55 24.01 -1.71
C GLU A 2 -9.95 22.72 -2.24
N GLN A 3 -10.46 21.63 -1.67
CA GLN A 3 -10.09 20.24 -1.93
C GLN A 3 -10.75 19.78 -3.25
N GLY A 4 -9.94 19.27 -4.19
CA GLY A 4 -10.40 18.63 -5.44
C GLY A 4 -10.12 17.12 -5.41
N PRO A 5 -11.04 16.26 -5.91
CA PRO A 5 -11.14 14.86 -5.49
C PRO A 5 -10.31 13.94 -6.39
N CYS A 6 -9.13 13.55 -5.94
CA CYS A 6 -8.44 12.40 -6.53
C CYS A 6 -8.50 11.26 -5.53
N LEU A 7 -9.40 10.30 -5.80
CA LEU A 7 -9.59 9.00 -5.12
C LEU A 7 -10.65 8.99 -3.99
N ARG A 8 -11.92 9.13 -4.37
CA ARG A 8 -13.06 8.76 -3.48
C ARG A 8 -13.35 7.24 -3.46
N HIS A 9 -12.59 6.45 -4.22
CA HIS A 9 -12.72 4.99 -4.21
C HIS A 9 -11.34 4.35 -4.07
N ALA A 10 -11.21 3.51 -3.05
CA ALA A 10 -10.21 2.48 -2.93
C ALA A 10 -9.96 1.80 -4.29
N PRO A 11 -8.74 1.82 -4.85
CA PRO A 11 -8.46 1.09 -6.07
C PRO A 11 -8.54 -0.41 -5.75
N ARG A 12 -9.68 -1.04 -6.06
CA ARG A 12 -9.76 -2.50 -6.09
C ARG A 12 -8.86 -3.04 -7.21
N PRO A 13 -8.28 -4.24 -7.06
CA PRO A 13 -7.57 -4.91 -8.14
C PRO A 13 -8.48 -5.01 -9.36
N ARG A 14 -8.05 -4.42 -10.48
CA ARG A 14 -8.76 -4.38 -11.76
C ARG A 14 -7.71 -4.44 -12.87
N SER A 15 -7.45 -5.66 -13.33
CA SER A 15 -6.71 -6.11 -14.53
C SER A 15 -5.17 -5.98 -14.59
N GLY A 16 -4.57 -6.91 -15.34
CA GLY A 16 -3.29 -6.87 -16.08
C GLY A 16 -1.97 -6.66 -15.33
N LEU A 17 -1.88 -5.59 -14.53
CA LEU A 17 -0.65 -5.13 -13.87
C LEU A 17 -0.69 -5.34 -12.35
N ASP A 18 -1.86 -5.66 -11.80
CA ASP A 18 -2.03 -5.93 -10.39
C ASP A 18 -1.46 -7.31 -10.06
N THR A 19 -0.62 -7.38 -9.03
CA THR A 19 0.06 -8.61 -8.62
C THR A 19 -0.36 -8.98 -7.21
N GLU A 20 -0.80 -10.21 -7.00
CA GLU A 20 -1.09 -10.72 -5.66
C GLU A 20 0.22 -10.88 -4.87
N LEU A 21 0.22 -10.36 -3.63
CA LEU A 21 1.31 -10.53 -2.68
C LEU A 21 0.87 -11.55 -1.62
N PRO A 22 1.58 -12.69 -1.48
CA PRO A 22 1.28 -13.65 -0.43
C PRO A 22 1.34 -12.99 0.95
N LEU A 23 0.32 -13.22 1.79
CA LEU A 23 0.23 -12.62 3.12
C LEU A 23 1.46 -12.88 3.99
N GLY A 24 2.10 -14.06 3.83
CA GLY A 24 3.34 -14.41 4.53
C GLY A 24 4.54 -13.51 4.18
N ALA A 25 4.49 -12.78 3.06
CA ALA A 25 5.52 -11.84 2.67
C ALA A 25 5.37 -10.46 3.34
N LEU A 26 4.21 -10.14 3.92
CA LEU A 26 3.94 -8.83 4.55
C LEU A 26 4.93 -8.49 5.68
N PRO A 27 5.26 -9.38 6.63
CA PRO A 27 6.20 -9.04 7.69
C PRO A 27 7.63 -8.79 7.18
N GLY A 28 8.03 -9.48 6.10
CA GLY A 28 9.31 -9.24 5.42
C GLY A 28 9.33 -7.88 4.72
N LEU A 29 8.26 -7.57 3.99
CA LEU A 29 8.06 -6.28 3.34
C LEU A 29 8.10 -5.15 4.36
N CYS A 30 7.29 -5.20 5.41
CA CYS A 30 7.23 -4.15 6.45
C CYS A 30 8.58 -3.93 7.14
N ARG A 31 9.36 -4.99 7.42
CA ARG A 31 10.70 -4.85 7.99
C ARG A 31 11.65 -4.11 7.07
N ALA A 32 11.65 -4.45 5.79
CA ALA A 32 12.53 -3.81 4.84
C ALA A 32 12.10 -2.37 4.54
N LEU A 33 10.80 -2.10 4.49
CA LEU A 33 10.27 -0.73 4.47
C LEU A 33 10.74 0.04 5.72
N ALA A 34 10.72 -0.55 6.91
CA ALA A 34 11.19 0.12 8.13
C ALA A 34 12.70 0.43 8.11
N ALA A 35 13.50 -0.37 7.41
CA ALA A 35 14.94 -0.17 7.31
C ALA A 35 15.32 0.92 6.30
N GLU A 36 14.60 1.02 5.17
CA GLU A 36 14.98 1.85 4.02
C GLU A 36 14.06 3.07 3.82
N LEU A 37 12.80 2.99 4.26
CA LEU A 37 11.78 4.00 4.07
C LEU A 37 11.31 4.55 5.43
N VAL A 38 11.77 5.76 5.74
CA VAL A 38 11.52 6.47 7.01
C VAL A 38 10.03 6.62 7.37
N SER A 39 9.13 6.58 6.38
CA SER A 39 7.68 6.59 6.62
C SER A 39 6.88 6.16 5.41
N VAL A 40 5.71 5.58 5.66
CA VAL A 40 4.66 5.31 4.67
C VAL A 40 3.38 6.03 5.07
N VAL A 41 2.47 6.20 4.11
CA VAL A 41 1.09 6.63 4.40
C VAL A 41 0.20 5.40 4.35
N VAL A 42 -0.59 5.21 5.40
CA VAL A 42 -1.61 4.16 5.51
C VAL A 42 -2.97 4.83 5.49
N GLU A 43 -3.83 4.39 4.58
CA GLU A 43 -5.21 4.85 4.49
C GLU A 43 -6.12 3.76 5.07
N LEU A 44 -6.92 4.12 6.07
CA LEU A 44 -7.81 3.21 6.80
C LEU A 44 -9.26 3.71 6.75
N PRO A 45 -10.26 2.82 6.74
CA PRO A 45 -11.65 3.21 6.92
C PRO A 45 -11.89 3.65 8.38
N GLY A 46 -12.59 4.77 8.55
CA GLY A 46 -12.97 5.33 9.85
C GLY A 46 -14.44 5.77 9.88
N PRO A 47 -14.97 6.19 11.05
CA PRO A 47 -16.39 6.49 11.23
C PRO A 47 -16.91 7.64 10.36
N GLU A 48 -16.04 8.58 9.98
CA GLU A 48 -16.37 9.71 9.09
C GLU A 48 -15.88 9.51 7.64
N GLY A 49 -15.37 8.31 7.31
CA GLY A 49 -14.77 8.00 6.01
C GLY A 49 -13.30 7.61 6.13
N TRP A 50 -12.56 7.74 5.03
CA TRP A 50 -11.15 7.34 4.96
C TRP A 50 -10.25 8.30 5.73
N CYS A 51 -9.37 7.77 6.57
CA CYS A 51 -8.35 8.51 7.30
C CYS A 51 -6.95 8.09 6.84
N ALA A 52 -6.09 9.07 6.53
CA ALA A 52 -4.70 8.82 6.20
C ALA A 52 -3.82 9.06 7.43
N ALA A 53 -3.05 8.06 7.85
CA ALA A 53 -2.06 8.15 8.91
C ALA A 53 -0.65 7.98 8.32
N THR A 54 0.27 8.86 8.71
CA THR A 54 1.69 8.66 8.39
C THR A 54 2.31 7.77 9.46
N VAL A 55 2.88 6.64 9.04
CA VAL A 55 3.50 5.67 9.94
C VAL A 55 5.01 5.66 9.70
N HIS A 56 5.77 6.00 10.75
CA HIS A 56 7.23 6.05 10.72
C HIS A 56 7.91 4.69 10.95
N HIS A 57 7.12 3.68 11.29
CA HIS A 57 7.60 2.32 11.49
C HIS A 57 6.59 1.35 10.87
N PRO A 58 6.77 0.96 9.59
CA PRO A 58 5.80 0.17 8.81
C PRO A 58 5.34 -1.15 9.44
N LEU A 59 6.03 -1.69 10.45
CA LEU A 59 5.51 -2.81 11.24
C LEU A 59 4.30 -2.42 12.09
N HIS A 60 4.25 -1.20 12.62
CA HIS A 60 3.07 -0.68 13.31
C HIS A 60 1.91 -0.43 12.34
N ALA A 61 2.15 -0.27 11.04
CA ALA A 61 1.08 -0.08 10.06
C ALA A 61 0.13 -1.27 9.99
N LEU A 62 0.63 -2.49 10.22
CA LEU A 62 -0.19 -3.70 10.27
C LEU A 62 -0.95 -3.83 11.60
N GLU A 63 -0.41 -3.28 12.69
CA GLU A 63 -1.07 -3.27 14.01
C GLU A 63 -2.23 -2.28 14.06
N LEU A 64 -2.23 -1.26 13.19
CA LEU A 64 -3.36 -0.33 13.02
C LEU A 64 -4.57 -0.96 12.33
N ILE A 65 -4.44 -2.20 11.86
CA ILE A 65 -5.49 -2.91 11.17
C ILE A 65 -6.19 -3.83 12.17
N ASP A 66 -7.46 -3.54 12.46
CA ASP A 66 -8.26 -4.28 13.44
C ASP A 66 -8.57 -5.73 12.99
N GLU A 67 -8.67 -5.99 11.68
CA GLU A 67 -8.93 -7.32 11.12
C GLU A 67 -7.82 -7.78 10.17
N PRO A 68 -7.29 -9.01 10.34
CA PRO A 68 -6.24 -9.50 9.45
C PRO A 68 -6.74 -9.54 8.00
N PRO A 69 -5.95 -9.04 7.04
CA PRO A 69 -6.34 -9.07 5.64
C PRO A 69 -6.43 -10.51 5.14
N ALA A 70 -7.44 -10.79 4.33
CA ALA A 70 -7.59 -12.09 3.64
C ALA A 70 -6.81 -12.14 2.33
N SER A 71 -6.48 -10.99 1.74
CA SER A 71 -5.57 -10.92 0.59
C SER A 71 -4.79 -9.60 0.57
N ALA A 72 -3.62 -9.62 -0.09
CA ALA A 72 -2.80 -8.45 -0.31
C ALA A 72 -2.42 -8.34 -1.79
N TRP A 73 -2.44 -7.12 -2.31
CA TRP A 73 -2.26 -6.85 -3.73
C TRP A 73 -1.33 -5.67 -3.92
N ILE A 74 -0.41 -5.79 -4.87
CA ILE A 74 0.38 -4.67 -5.38
C ILE A 74 -0.35 -4.16 -6.62
N VAL A 75 -0.87 -2.93 -6.50
CA VAL A 75 -1.71 -2.29 -7.50
C VAL A 75 -0.97 -1.12 -8.12
N GLN A 76 -0.91 -1.08 -9.45
CA GLN A 76 -0.21 -0.02 -10.18
C GLN A 76 -1.21 0.83 -10.95
N ARG A 77 -1.17 2.15 -10.75
CA ARG A 77 -2.07 3.10 -11.42
C ARG A 77 -1.29 4.30 -11.95
N PRO A 78 -1.62 4.82 -13.15
CA PRO A 78 -1.08 6.09 -13.61
C PRO A 78 -1.46 7.22 -12.65
N GLY A 79 -0.52 8.13 -12.39
CA GLY A 79 -0.70 9.34 -11.58
C GLY A 79 0.11 10.50 -12.15
N CYS A 80 -0.05 11.69 -11.55
CA CYS A 80 0.58 12.92 -12.04
C CYS A 80 2.11 12.86 -12.10
N GLY A 81 2.74 12.11 -11.20
CA GLY A 81 4.20 11.88 -11.16
C GLY A 81 4.66 10.64 -11.92
N GLY A 82 3.80 10.01 -12.71
CA GLY A 82 4.06 8.72 -13.38
C GLY A 82 3.30 7.57 -12.73
N LEU A 83 3.86 6.37 -12.79
CA LEU A 83 3.21 5.19 -12.21
C LEU A 83 3.28 5.25 -10.67
N ILE A 84 2.14 5.04 -10.01
CA ILE A 84 2.04 4.94 -8.57
C ILE A 84 1.74 3.48 -8.22
N THR A 85 2.60 2.89 -7.41
CA THR A 85 2.47 1.54 -6.90
C THR A 85 1.96 1.57 -5.46
N ARG A 86 0.93 0.79 -5.17
CA ARG A 86 0.27 0.72 -3.86
C ARG A 86 0.23 -0.71 -3.36
N LEU A 87 0.36 -0.89 -2.04
CA LEU A 87 -0.06 -2.13 -1.40
C LEU A 87 -1.51 -1.97 -0.94
N VAL A 88 -2.36 -2.92 -1.32
CA VAL A 88 -3.81 -2.92 -1.08
C VAL A 88 -4.13 -4.18 -0.28
N LEU A 89 -4.72 -4.01 0.90
CA LEU A 89 -5.08 -5.09 1.81
C LEU A 89 -6.60 -5.23 1.84
N LEU A 90 -7.11 -6.42 1.52
CA LEU A 90 -8.55 -6.68 1.43
C LEU A 90 -9.00 -7.70 2.46
N ASP A 91 -10.23 -7.58 2.94
CA ASP A 91 -10.86 -8.57 3.82
C ASP A 91 -11.37 -9.80 3.04
N ARG A 92 -12.00 -10.74 3.75
CA ARG A 92 -12.57 -11.97 3.17
C ARG A 92 -13.72 -11.73 2.18
N HIS A 93 -14.33 -10.55 2.21
CA HIS A 93 -15.40 -10.13 1.31
C HIS A 93 -14.87 -9.31 0.12
N GLY A 94 -13.56 -9.05 0.08
CA GLY A 94 -12.92 -8.24 -0.95
C GLY A 94 -13.05 -6.72 -0.72
N GLU A 95 -13.42 -6.31 0.49
CA GLU A 95 -13.50 -4.91 0.90
C GLU A 95 -12.14 -4.38 1.33
N LEU A 96 -11.88 -3.09 1.08
CA LEU A 96 -10.58 -2.48 1.41
C LEU A 96 -10.45 -2.34 2.92
N VAL A 97 -9.41 -2.96 3.47
CA VAL A 97 -9.03 -2.85 4.88
C VAL A 97 -8.00 -1.74 5.06
N ALA A 98 -6.99 -1.70 4.18
CA ALA A 98 -5.99 -0.65 4.20
C ALA A 98 -5.32 -0.50 2.83
N SER A 99 -4.84 0.71 2.52
CA SER A 99 -3.87 0.94 1.45
C SER A 99 -2.61 1.60 1.99
N ILE A 100 -1.45 1.12 1.51
CA ILE A 100 -0.14 1.66 1.86
C ILE A 100 0.52 2.23 0.60
N VAL A 101 1.00 3.47 0.72
CA VAL A 101 1.65 4.21 -0.37
C VAL A 101 2.95 4.83 0.12
N PRO A 102 3.94 5.05 -0.77
CA PRO A 102 5.15 5.75 -0.39
C PRO A 102 4.80 7.20 -0.08
N ARG A 103 5.47 7.79 0.91
CA ARG A 103 5.39 9.23 1.13
C ARG A 103 6.03 9.96 -0.05
N GLY A 104 5.35 10.96 -0.59
CA GLY A 104 5.86 11.83 -1.67
C GLY A 104 4.99 13.06 -1.83
N ALA A 105 5.55 14.13 -2.42
CA ALA A 105 4.75 15.30 -2.75
C ALA A 105 3.90 15.07 -4.03
N PRO A 106 2.76 15.76 -4.19
CA PRO A 106 1.97 15.67 -5.41
C PRO A 106 2.81 15.96 -6.66
N GLY A 107 2.80 15.04 -7.63
CA GLY A 107 3.54 15.18 -8.88
C GLY A 107 4.97 14.66 -8.85
N GLU A 108 5.50 14.25 -7.68
CA GLU A 108 6.78 13.56 -7.61
C GLU A 108 6.63 12.07 -7.98
N PRO A 109 7.63 11.47 -8.65
CA PRO A 109 7.66 10.03 -8.89
C PRO A 109 7.82 9.27 -7.58
N GLU A 110 7.32 8.03 -7.54
CA GLU A 110 7.53 7.18 -6.39
C GLU A 110 9.03 6.87 -6.17
N PRO A 111 9.50 6.82 -4.91
CA PRO A 111 10.90 6.50 -4.61
C PRO A 111 11.32 5.15 -5.19
N ILE A 112 12.51 5.07 -5.77
CA ILE A 112 13.03 3.81 -6.34
C ILE A 112 13.10 2.71 -5.27
N ALA A 113 13.46 3.05 -4.03
CA ALA A 113 13.51 2.10 -2.92
C ALA A 113 12.16 1.42 -2.67
N TRP A 114 11.04 2.16 -2.80
CA TRP A 114 9.68 1.60 -2.69
C TRP A 114 9.43 0.53 -3.76
N ARG A 115 9.75 0.84 -5.00
CA ARG A 115 9.58 -0.08 -6.14
C ARG A 115 10.40 -1.34 -5.99
N VAL A 116 11.68 -1.19 -5.64
CA VAL A 116 12.59 -2.32 -5.43
C VAL A 116 12.07 -3.22 -4.33
N GLN A 117 11.64 -2.63 -3.22
CA GLN A 117 11.23 -3.42 -2.06
C GLN A 117 9.95 -4.24 -2.33
N LEU A 118 8.98 -3.66 -3.06
CA LEU A 118 7.80 -4.40 -3.49
C LEU A 118 8.14 -5.55 -4.44
N LEU A 119 9.05 -5.32 -5.41
CA LEU A 119 9.49 -6.35 -6.35
C LEU A 119 10.21 -7.50 -5.65
N VAL A 120 11.10 -7.21 -4.71
CA VAL A 120 11.81 -8.23 -3.93
C VAL A 120 10.82 -9.08 -3.13
N SER A 121 9.79 -8.47 -2.54
CA SER A 121 8.76 -9.20 -1.81
C SER A 121 7.92 -10.11 -2.71
N ILE A 122 7.58 -9.68 -3.93
CA ILE A 122 6.88 -10.52 -4.93
C ILE A 122 7.75 -11.69 -5.38
N VAL A 123 9.02 -11.43 -5.70
CA VAL A 123 9.91 -12.47 -6.25
C VAL A 123 10.29 -13.48 -5.16
N GLY A 124 10.64 -12.99 -3.97
CA GLY A 124 10.99 -13.83 -2.82
C GLY A 124 9.84 -14.73 -2.36
N SER A 125 8.58 -14.28 -2.50
CA SER A 125 7.42 -15.07 -2.12
C SER A 125 7.03 -16.15 -3.13
N ARG A 126 7.59 -16.14 -4.34
CA ARG A 126 7.35 -17.16 -5.39
C ARG A 126 8.42 -18.26 -5.39
N ALA A 127 9.51 -18.06 -4.64
CA ALA A 127 10.64 -18.98 -4.55
C ALA A 127 10.62 -19.85 -3.27
N ALA A 128 9.65 -19.64 -2.38
CA ALA A 128 9.40 -20.40 -1.15
C ALA A 128 8.15 -21.27 -1.32
#